data_AF-A0A349YH79-F1
#
_entry.id   AF-A0A349YH79-F1
#
_cell.length_a   1.000
_cell.length_b   1.000
_cell.length_c   1.000
_cell.angle_alpha   90.00
_cell.angle_beta   90.00
_cell.angle_gamma   90.00
#
_symmetry.space_group_name_H-M   'P 1'
#
loop_
_entity.id
_entity.type
_entity.pdbx_description
1 polymer ?
#
loop_
_entity_poly.entity_id
_entity_poly.type
_entity_poly.pdbx_seq_one_letter_code
_entity_poly.pdbx_strand_id
1 'polypeptide(L)'
;MDVYSSYEYLHRLPNALNQRELIGISKEERKVISTLLADAYCATYRTTKQTRLRLAMILKVMGAVIFLLEDRRGIKERLWTRAEKLLAGHAILGPLFINNNMYSYTVEDWYVFHQYIRKAVKEYQDIMPYYEKYVMKKGDKRKSRKELLEKVGNYSYHAGKVIAL
;
A
#
# COMPACT_ATOMS: atom_id res chain seq x y z
N MET A 1 9.73 -6.80 -10.58
CA MET A 1 8.60 -5.87 -10.44
C MET A 1 8.98 -4.56 -11.14
N ASP A 2 9.35 -4.66 -12.42
CA ASP A 2 9.93 -3.55 -13.21
C ASP A 2 8.86 -2.70 -13.92
N VAL A 3 7.63 -2.72 -13.41
CA VAL A 3 6.50 -2.04 -14.07
C VAL A 3 6.45 -0.55 -13.69
N TYR A 4 7.33 -0.09 -12.79
CA TYR A 4 7.13 1.17 -12.04
C TYR A 4 8.28 2.17 -12.06
N SER A 5 9.25 2.05 -12.96
CA SER A 5 10.29 3.07 -13.18
C SER A 5 9.84 4.14 -14.18
N SER A 6 8.76 4.83 -13.84
CA SER A 6 8.73 6.28 -13.65
C SER A 6 9.84 7.18 -14.26
N TYR A 7 9.87 7.28 -15.57
CA TYR A 7 10.17 8.54 -16.28
C TYR A 7 9.01 8.84 -17.25
N GLU A 8 8.45 7.79 -17.86
CA GLU A 8 7.20 7.91 -18.63
C GLU A 8 5.99 8.35 -17.79
N TYR A 9 5.93 8.00 -16.50
CA TYR A 9 4.79 8.35 -15.64
C TYR A 9 4.75 9.83 -15.24
N LEU A 10 5.90 10.50 -15.17
CA LEU A 10 6.02 11.94 -14.92
C LEU A 10 5.30 12.77 -15.98
N HIS A 11 5.31 12.28 -17.23
CA HIS A 11 4.70 12.93 -18.38
C HIS A 11 3.29 12.41 -18.68
N ARG A 12 2.79 11.42 -17.91
CA ARG A 12 1.44 10.90 -18.07
C ARG A 12 0.50 11.59 -17.10
N LEU A 13 -0.67 11.98 -17.62
CA LEU A 13 -1.75 12.50 -16.79
C LEU A 13 -2.24 11.44 -15.79
N PRO A 14 -2.66 11.82 -14.57
CA PRO A 14 -3.17 10.87 -13.56
C PRO A 14 -4.25 9.91 -14.06
N ASN A 15 -5.10 10.34 -15.00
CA ASN A 15 -6.14 9.52 -15.62
C ASN A 15 -5.64 8.52 -16.68
N ALA A 16 -4.38 8.66 -17.13
CA ALA A 16 -3.72 7.73 -18.05
C ALA A 16 -3.13 6.52 -17.30
N LEU A 17 -3.11 6.55 -15.97
CA LEU A 17 -2.58 5.46 -15.15
C LEU A 17 -3.69 4.47 -14.82
N ASN A 18 -3.46 3.19 -15.10
CA ASN A 18 -4.36 2.15 -14.62
C ASN A 18 -4.07 1.86 -13.14
N GLN A 19 -4.66 2.65 -12.24
CA GLN A 19 -4.43 2.54 -10.79
C GLN A 19 -4.74 1.15 -10.21
N ARG A 20 -5.57 0.37 -10.90
CA ARG A 20 -5.89 -1.01 -10.50
C ARG A 20 -4.73 -1.96 -10.69
N GLU A 21 -3.92 -1.73 -11.72
CA GLU A 21 -2.70 -2.51 -11.97
C GLU A 21 -1.60 -2.13 -10.96
N LEU A 22 -1.53 -0.85 -10.57
CA LEU A 22 -0.57 -0.34 -9.58
C LEU A 22 -0.68 -1.05 -8.22
N ILE A 23 -1.88 -1.50 -7.84
CA ILE A 23 -2.20 -2.00 -6.49
C ILE A 23 -2.70 -3.46 -6.56
N GLY A 24 -2.47 -4.13 -7.70
CA GLY A 24 -2.85 -5.52 -7.90
C GLY A 24 -2.07 -6.46 -6.98
N ILE A 25 -2.65 -6.82 -5.83
CA ILE A 25 -2.11 -7.84 -4.92
C ILE A 25 -2.78 -9.19 -5.20
N SER A 26 -1.97 -10.17 -5.59
CA SER A 26 -2.40 -11.55 -5.83
C SER A 26 -3.00 -12.21 -4.57
N LYS A 27 -3.65 -13.37 -4.73
CA LYS A 27 -4.23 -14.11 -3.60
C LYS A 27 -3.13 -14.58 -2.64
N GLU A 28 -2.01 -15.04 -3.19
CA GLU A 28 -0.82 -15.51 -2.47
C GLU A 28 -0.16 -14.36 -1.69
N GLU A 29 0.10 -13.22 -2.34
CA GLU A 29 0.68 -12.05 -1.68
C GLU A 29 -0.25 -11.53 -0.58
N ARG A 30 -1.56 -11.46 -0.82
CA ARG A 30 -2.53 -11.03 0.20
C ARG A 30 -2.52 -11.96 1.41
N LYS A 31 -2.39 -13.27 1.21
CA LYS A 31 -2.28 -14.25 2.30
C LYS A 31 -1.00 -14.02 3.10
N VAL A 32 0.14 -13.76 2.46
CA VAL A 32 1.39 -13.52 3.17
C VAL A 32 1.37 -12.18 3.89
N ILE A 33 1.01 -11.09 3.21
CA ILE A 33 0.94 -9.74 3.79
C ILE A 33 -0.03 -9.70 4.97
N SER A 34 -1.24 -10.26 4.84
CA SER A 34 -2.21 -10.30 5.94
C SER A 34 -1.73 -11.11 7.15
N THR A 35 -0.93 -12.16 6.93
CA THR A 35 -0.35 -12.96 8.02
C THR A 35 0.74 -12.17 8.74
N LEU A 36 1.67 -11.57 8.00
CA LEU A 36 2.76 -10.76 8.56
C LEU A 36 2.22 -9.54 9.32
N LEU A 37 1.21 -8.84 8.78
CA LEU A 37 0.55 -7.73 9.46
C LEU A 37 -0.15 -8.18 10.74
N ALA A 38 -0.84 -9.33 10.72
CA ALA A 38 -1.53 -9.84 11.90
C ALA A 38 -0.54 -10.12 13.03
N ASP A 39 0.57 -10.73 12.66
CA ASP A 39 1.65 -11.09 13.56
C ASP A 39 2.33 -9.86 14.17
N ALA A 40 2.69 -8.89 13.33
CA ALA A 40 3.30 -7.63 13.74
C ALA A 40 2.36 -6.83 14.66
N TYR A 41 1.08 -6.72 14.29
CA TYR A 41 0.08 -6.00 15.07
C TYR A 41 -0.15 -6.66 16.43
N CYS A 42 -0.29 -7.98 16.49
CA CYS A 42 -0.47 -8.71 17.74
C CYS A 42 0.79 -8.73 18.62
N ALA A 43 1.98 -8.62 18.03
CA ALA A 43 3.23 -8.46 18.77
C ALA A 43 3.35 -7.05 19.40
N THR A 44 2.82 -6.04 18.72
CA THR A 44 2.93 -4.63 19.14
C THR A 44 1.82 -4.22 20.11
N TYR A 45 0.57 -4.62 19.84
CA TYR A 45 -0.59 -4.25 20.65
C TYR A 45 -1.10 -5.44 21.42
N ARG A 46 -0.92 -5.41 22.75
CA ARG A 46 -1.35 -6.49 23.65
C ARG A 46 -2.86 -6.57 23.82
N THR A 47 -3.56 -5.44 23.73
CA THR A 47 -5.00 -5.31 24.00
C THR A 47 -5.88 -5.56 22.78
N THR A 48 -5.44 -5.13 21.60
CA THR A 48 -6.23 -5.23 20.36
C THR A 48 -5.57 -6.23 19.40
N LYS A 49 -6.07 -7.46 19.37
CA LYS A 49 -5.58 -8.48 18.42
C LYS A 49 -6.28 -8.35 17.08
N GLN A 50 -5.51 -8.28 16.00
CA GLN A 50 -6.03 -8.30 14.63
C GLN A 50 -5.88 -9.70 14.04
N THR A 51 -6.96 -10.22 13.47
CA THR A 51 -6.93 -11.53 12.81
C THR A 51 -6.44 -11.39 11.37
N ARG A 52 -5.78 -12.42 10.85
CA ARG A 52 -5.41 -12.52 9.43
C ARG A 52 -6.62 -12.26 8.51
N LEU A 53 -7.79 -12.78 8.87
CA LEU A 53 -9.02 -12.61 8.10
C LEU A 53 -9.41 -11.13 7.98
N ARG A 54 -9.36 -10.37 9.09
CA ARG A 54 -9.64 -8.92 9.08
C ARG A 54 -8.66 -8.16 8.20
N LEU A 55 -7.38 -8.43 8.33
CA LEU A 55 -6.36 -7.76 7.53
C LEU A 55 -6.45 -8.14 6.05
N ALA A 56 -6.75 -9.40 5.73
CA ALA A 56 -7.03 -9.82 4.36
C ALA A 56 -8.28 -9.13 3.78
N MET A 57 -9.31 -8.90 4.59
CA MET A 57 -10.48 -8.12 4.18
C MET A 57 -10.12 -6.66 3.93
N ILE A 58 -9.34 -6.01 4.81
CA ILE A 58 -8.88 -4.63 4.60
C ILE A 58 -8.11 -4.52 3.28
N LEU A 59 -7.14 -5.41 3.04
CA LEU A 59 -6.38 -5.44 1.78
C LEU A 59 -7.27 -5.69 0.56
N LYS A 60 -8.34 -6.48 0.70
CA LYS A 60 -9.32 -6.69 -0.37
C LYS A 60 -10.17 -5.44 -0.63
N VAL A 61 -10.55 -4.72 0.43
CA VAL A 61 -11.38 -3.51 0.37
C VAL A 61 -10.60 -2.34 -0.22
N MET A 62 -9.28 -2.26 -0.03
CA MET A 62 -8.44 -1.23 -0.65
C MET A 62 -8.67 -1.14 -2.16
N GLY A 63 -8.70 -2.28 -2.87
CA GLY A 63 -8.98 -2.30 -4.31
C GLY A 63 -10.36 -1.73 -4.67
N ALA A 64 -11.37 -1.95 -3.83
CA ALA A 64 -12.71 -1.39 -4.02
C ALA A 64 -12.76 0.12 -3.73
N VAL A 65 -12.01 0.60 -2.73
CA VAL A 65 -11.87 2.03 -2.44
C VAL A 65 -11.18 2.75 -3.59
N ILE A 66 -10.12 2.18 -4.15
CA ILE A 66 -9.42 2.74 -5.32
C ILE A 66 -10.35 2.76 -6.54
N PHE A 67 -11.12 1.70 -6.78
CA PHE A 67 -12.14 1.68 -7.83
C PHE A 67 -13.19 2.80 -7.65
N LEU A 68 -13.60 3.04 -6.41
CA LEU A 68 -14.55 4.08 -6.08
C LEU A 68 -13.96 5.47 -6.38
N LEU A 69 -12.72 5.72 -5.93
CA LEU A 69 -12.02 6.99 -6.05
C LEU A 69 -11.45 7.27 -7.45
N GLU A 70 -11.25 6.26 -8.29
CA GLU A 70 -10.78 6.42 -9.67
C GLU A 70 -11.84 7.20 -10.49
N ASP A 71 -11.48 8.40 -10.97
CA ASP A 71 -12.41 9.28 -11.69
C ASP A 71 -11.77 9.90 -12.94
N ARG A 72 -11.48 9.07 -13.94
CA ARG A 72 -10.77 9.48 -15.17
C ARG A 72 -11.37 10.67 -15.91
N ARG A 73 -12.68 10.91 -15.76
CA ARG A 73 -13.43 11.98 -16.44
C ARG A 73 -13.86 13.13 -15.51
N GLY A 74 -13.45 13.10 -14.24
CA GLY A 74 -13.87 14.09 -13.23
C GLY A 74 -15.38 14.12 -13.01
N ILE A 75 -16.10 13.04 -13.33
CA ILE A 75 -17.56 13.00 -13.26
C ILE A 75 -17.99 12.74 -11.82
N LYS A 76 -17.33 11.80 -11.14
CA LYS A 76 -17.63 11.45 -9.75
C LYS A 76 -17.30 12.62 -8.83
N GLU A 77 -16.13 13.24 -8.98
CA GLU A 77 -15.73 14.44 -8.24
C GLU A 77 -16.80 15.52 -8.35
N ARG A 78 -17.24 15.85 -9.57
CA ARG A 78 -18.24 16.90 -9.81
C ARG A 78 -19.59 16.58 -9.18
N LEU A 79 -20.04 15.33 -9.29
CA LEU A 79 -21.28 14.86 -8.67
C LEU A 79 -21.22 14.94 -7.15
N TRP A 80 -20.16 14.40 -6.55
CA TRP A 80 -19.98 14.39 -5.10
C TRP A 80 -19.78 15.78 -4.54
N THR A 81 -18.93 16.60 -5.15
CA THR A 81 -18.72 17.99 -4.75
C THR A 81 -20.02 18.79 -4.77
N ARG A 82 -20.89 18.57 -5.78
CA ARG A 82 -22.22 19.21 -5.83
C ARG A 82 -23.14 18.72 -4.72
N ALA A 83 -23.21 17.41 -4.51
CA ALA A 83 -24.02 16.83 -3.45
C ALA A 83 -23.57 17.30 -2.04
N GLU A 84 -22.26 17.34 -1.79
CA GLU A 84 -21.69 17.75 -0.52
C GLU A 84 -21.86 19.24 -0.26
N LYS A 85 -21.72 20.09 -1.29
CA LYS A 85 -22.02 21.51 -1.17
C LYS A 85 -23.50 21.76 -0.86
N LEU A 86 -24.41 20.94 -1.39
CA LEU A 86 -25.83 21.03 -1.10
C LEU A 86 -26.20 20.56 0.31
N LEU A 87 -25.54 19.53 0.83
CA LEU A 87 -25.89 18.91 2.11
C LEU A 87 -25.09 19.45 3.30
N ALA A 88 -23.78 19.66 3.13
CA ALA A 88 -22.83 20.01 4.19
C ALA A 88 -22.21 21.41 4.03
N GLY A 89 -22.49 22.11 2.93
CA GLY A 89 -21.94 23.43 2.62
C GLY A 89 -20.46 23.43 2.20
N HIS A 90 -19.77 22.29 2.27
CA HIS A 90 -18.37 22.13 1.86
C HIS A 90 -18.13 20.71 1.31
N ALA A 91 -17.09 20.56 0.47
CA ALA A 91 -16.73 19.28 -0.13
C ALA A 91 -15.74 18.52 0.77
N ILE A 92 -16.03 17.25 1.07
CA ILE A 92 -15.24 16.40 1.97
C ILE A 92 -14.64 15.24 1.17
N LEU A 93 -15.45 14.56 0.38
CA LEU A 93 -15.10 13.43 -0.47
C LEU A 93 -14.69 13.86 -1.87
N GLY A 94 -15.23 14.98 -2.38
CA GLY A 94 -14.85 15.57 -3.67
C GLY A 94 -13.33 15.63 -3.89
N PRO A 95 -12.55 16.19 -2.95
CA PRO A 95 -11.10 16.28 -3.08
C PRO A 95 -10.36 14.94 -3.06
N LEU A 96 -11.00 13.82 -2.68
CA LEU A 96 -10.35 12.50 -2.61
C LEU A 96 -10.38 11.74 -3.95
N PHE A 97 -11.15 12.22 -4.93
CA PHE A 97 -11.25 11.58 -6.24
C PHE A 97 -10.00 11.84 -7.06
N ILE A 98 -9.40 10.78 -7.61
CA ILE A 98 -8.16 10.90 -8.35
C ILE A 98 -8.48 11.18 -9.82
N ASN A 99 -8.17 12.40 -10.25
CA ASN A 99 -8.34 12.87 -11.61
C ASN A 99 -7.29 13.96 -11.97
N ASN A 100 -7.38 14.52 -13.17
CA ASN A 100 -6.38 15.45 -13.68
C ASN A 100 -6.48 16.89 -13.13
N ASN A 101 -7.50 17.20 -12.32
CA ASN A 101 -7.76 18.57 -11.92
C ASN A 101 -6.85 19.07 -10.78
N MET A 102 -6.29 18.20 -9.93
CA MET A 102 -5.52 18.65 -8.75
C MET A 102 -4.39 17.72 -8.24
N TYR A 103 -4.02 16.67 -8.97
CA TYR A 103 -2.91 15.78 -8.57
C TYR A 103 -1.78 15.79 -9.59
N SER A 104 -1.16 16.94 -9.82
CA SER A 104 0.10 17.00 -10.56
C SER A 104 1.25 16.80 -9.58
N TYR A 105 2.00 15.71 -9.72
CA TYR A 105 3.30 15.56 -9.07
C TYR A 105 4.23 16.67 -9.58
N THR A 106 4.83 17.44 -8.68
CA THR A 106 5.89 18.38 -9.06
C THR A 106 7.17 17.64 -9.43
N VAL A 107 8.11 18.32 -10.10
CA VAL A 107 9.43 17.75 -10.41
C VAL A 107 10.19 17.44 -9.12
N GLU A 108 9.96 18.24 -8.08
CA GLU A 108 10.48 18.05 -6.73
C GLU A 108 9.89 16.80 -6.07
N ASP A 109 8.56 16.63 -6.11
CA ASP A 109 7.89 15.42 -5.60
C ASP A 109 8.40 14.16 -6.30
N TRP A 110 8.64 14.27 -7.61
CA TRP A 110 9.22 13.22 -8.42
C TRP A 110 10.62 12.81 -7.94
N TYR A 111 11.48 13.79 -7.70
CA TYR A 111 12.85 13.53 -7.26
C TYR A 111 12.89 12.83 -5.89
N VAL A 112 12.06 13.31 -4.95
CA VAL A 112 11.91 12.70 -3.62
C VAL A 112 11.38 11.28 -3.74
N PHE A 113 10.30 11.08 -4.49
CA PHE A 113 9.72 9.76 -4.72
C PHE A 113 10.71 8.79 -5.36
N HIS A 114 11.49 9.24 -6.35
CA HIS A 114 12.47 8.40 -7.03
C HIS A 114 13.63 7.97 -6.11
N GLN A 115 14.07 8.84 -5.21
CA GLN A 115 15.04 8.47 -4.18
C GLN A 115 14.48 7.38 -3.25
N TYR A 116 13.23 7.53 -2.81
CA TYR A 116 12.56 6.51 -2.00
C TYR A 116 12.33 5.21 -2.76
N ILE A 117 11.94 5.26 -4.04
CA ILE A 117 11.82 4.06 -4.88
C ILE A 117 13.15 3.33 -5.00
N ARG A 118 14.25 4.03 -5.30
CA ARG A 118 15.56 3.37 -5.44
C ARG A 118 15.97 2.67 -4.15
N LYS A 119 15.73 3.33 -3.01
CA LYS A 119 15.93 2.75 -1.70
C LYS A 119 15.03 1.53 -1.47
N ALA A 120 13.74 1.66 -1.76
CA ALA A 120 12.75 0.59 -1.58
C ALA A 120 13.00 -0.61 -2.50
N VAL A 121 13.46 -0.42 -3.75
CA VAL A 121 13.81 -1.50 -4.68
C VAL A 121 14.99 -2.29 -4.14
N LYS A 122 16.04 -1.60 -3.66
CA LYS A 122 17.19 -2.25 -3.04
C LYS A 122 16.78 -3.03 -1.79
N GLU A 123 15.98 -2.41 -0.94
CA GLU A 123 15.45 -3.06 0.27
C GLU A 123 14.54 -4.26 -0.05
N TYR A 124 13.72 -4.16 -1.11
CA TYR A 124 12.91 -5.27 -1.60
C TYR A 124 13.78 -6.43 -2.07
N GLN A 125 14.83 -6.16 -2.85
CA GLN A 125 15.80 -7.16 -3.29
C GLN A 125 16.46 -7.87 -2.10
N ASP A 126 16.76 -7.15 -1.03
CA ASP A 126 17.36 -7.71 0.19
C ASP A 126 16.39 -8.60 0.99
N ILE A 127 15.09 -8.29 0.97
CA ILE A 127 14.04 -9.04 1.70
C ILE A 127 13.58 -10.27 0.90
N MET A 128 13.59 -10.20 -0.43
CA MET A 128 12.95 -11.20 -1.29
C MET A 128 13.46 -12.64 -1.11
N PRO A 129 14.78 -12.89 -0.95
CA PRO A 129 15.29 -14.25 -0.68
C PRO A 129 14.71 -14.88 0.59
N TYR A 130 14.45 -14.07 1.63
CA TYR A 130 13.85 -14.55 2.89
C TYR A 130 12.36 -14.87 2.71
N TYR A 131 11.67 -14.07 1.90
CA TYR A 131 10.28 -14.32 1.54
C TYR A 131 10.16 -15.64 0.76
N GLU A 132 10.97 -15.84 -0.28
CA GLU A 132 10.96 -17.06 -1.09
C GLU A 132 11.25 -18.29 -0.25
N LYS A 133 12.27 -18.22 0.62
CA LYS A 133 12.59 -19.26 1.60
C LYS A 133 11.41 -19.58 2.51
N TYR A 134 10.68 -18.57 3.00
CA TYR A 134 9.50 -18.78 3.84
C TYR A 134 8.34 -19.44 3.08
N VAL A 135 8.08 -18.99 1.85
CA VAL A 135 6.99 -19.50 0.99
C VAL A 135 7.26 -20.95 0.60
N MET A 136 8.45 -21.25 0.08
CA MET A 136 8.82 -22.57 -0.44
C MET A 136 9.02 -23.64 0.64
N LYS A 137 9.32 -23.25 1.88
CA LYS A 137 9.52 -24.21 2.97
C LYS A 137 8.25 -25.03 3.24
N LYS A 138 8.38 -26.36 3.31
CA LYS A 138 7.32 -27.29 3.76
C LYS A 138 7.60 -27.70 5.22
N GLY A 139 6.57 -27.99 6.00
CA GLY A 139 6.68 -28.33 7.43
C GLY A 139 6.79 -27.10 8.35
N ASP A 140 7.59 -27.19 9.42
CA ASP A 140 7.73 -26.10 10.40
C ASP A 140 8.43 -24.86 9.80
N LYS A 141 7.72 -23.72 9.83
CA LYS A 141 8.16 -22.43 9.31
C LYS A 141 8.59 -21.43 10.39
N ARG A 142 8.63 -21.79 11.66
CA ARG A 142 8.89 -20.85 12.77
C ARG A 142 10.20 -20.07 12.59
N LYS A 143 11.29 -20.77 12.23
CA LYS A 143 12.61 -20.15 12.05
C LYS A 143 12.65 -19.21 10.84
N SER A 144 12.17 -19.64 9.67
CA SER A 144 12.15 -18.80 8.46
C SER A 144 11.18 -17.61 8.60
N ARG A 145 10.09 -17.77 9.36
CA ARG A 145 9.20 -16.66 9.73
C ARG A 145 9.90 -15.62 10.59
N LYS A 146 10.67 -16.05 11.60
CA LYS A 146 11.44 -15.14 12.47
C LYS A 146 12.48 -14.35 11.68
N GLU A 147 13.26 -15.02 10.82
CA GLU A 147 14.25 -14.38 9.95
C GLU A 147 13.62 -13.33 9.02
N LEU A 148 12.48 -13.66 8.41
CA LEU A 148 11.74 -12.72 7.55
C LEU A 148 11.22 -11.51 8.35
N LEU A 149 10.61 -11.75 9.52
CA LEU A 149 10.09 -10.67 10.37
C LEU A 149 11.21 -9.76 10.89
N GLU A 150 12.40 -10.28 11.17
CA GLU A 150 13.54 -9.46 11.60
C GLU A 150 14.03 -8.52 10.50
N LYS A 151 13.99 -8.95 9.23
CA LYS A 151 14.34 -8.12 8.09
C LYS A 151 13.27 -7.08 7.76
N VAL A 152 11.99 -7.44 7.89
CA VAL A 152 10.85 -6.51 7.69
C VAL A 152 10.72 -5.52 8.85
N GLY A 153 11.01 -5.95 10.07
CA GLY A 153 10.76 -5.22 11.31
C GLY A 153 11.65 -3.99 11.55
N ASN A 154 12.68 -3.75 10.74
CA ASN A 154 13.48 -2.52 10.90
C ASN A 154 12.76 -1.25 10.39
N TYR A 155 11.57 -1.38 9.77
CA TYR A 155 10.85 -0.26 9.14
C TYR A 155 9.39 -0.08 9.58
N SER A 156 8.88 -1.00 10.40
CA SER A 156 7.53 -0.91 10.94
C SER A 156 7.62 -0.54 12.41
N TYR A 157 6.98 0.56 12.83
CA TYR A 157 6.80 0.85 14.26
C TYR A 157 6.00 -0.26 14.97
N HIS A 158 5.41 -1.17 14.21
CA HIS A 158 4.74 -2.40 14.68
C HIS A 158 5.63 -3.65 14.66
N ALA A 159 6.95 -3.53 14.59
CA ALA A 159 7.84 -4.68 14.60
C ALA A 159 7.93 -5.37 15.97
N GLY A 160 7.38 -4.77 17.03
CA GLY A 160 7.45 -5.31 18.39
C GLY A 160 8.87 -5.39 18.98
N LYS A 161 9.89 -4.88 18.28
CA LYS A 161 11.22 -4.64 18.85
C LYS A 161 11.12 -3.37 19.67
N VAL A 162 11.07 -3.51 21.00
CA VAL A 162 11.31 -2.40 21.92
C VAL A 162 12.68 -1.85 21.57
N ILE A 163 12.71 -0.65 20.97
CA ILE A 163 13.93 0.13 20.89
C ILE A 163 14.20 0.50 22.34
N ALA A 164 15.20 -0.14 22.96
CA ALA A 164 15.72 0.34 24.22
C ALA A 164 16.26 1.75 23.96
N LEU A 165 15.57 2.75 24.52
CA LEU A 165 16.08 4.11 24.64
C LEU A 165 17.24 4.11 25.62
#